data_AF-A0A3C0Z9P1-F1
#
_entry.id   AF-A0A3C0Z9P1-F1
#
_cell.length_a   1.000
_cell.length_b   1.000
_cell.length_c   1.000
_cell.angle_alpha   90.00
_cell.angle_beta   90.00
_cell.angle_gamma   90.00
#
_symmetry.space_group_name_H-M   'P 1'
#
loop_
_entity.id
_entity.type
_entity.pdbx_description
1 polymer ?
#
loop_
_entity_poly.entity_id
_entity_poly.type
_entity_poly.pdbx_seq_one_letter_code
_entity_poly.pdbx_strand_id
1 'polypeptide(L)'
;MSTYFKAVTLRNKTLLVNRSLGILKGLAIASILLMLTQVIVGTGVREEVDLLTGSTIARTDFITTIGQQFELHRWLAYCSLILVIVLFFLVRTSFNTGSKQYKFALIALILVGIQMLSGIILARFAIPAFAQTTHLVVATLLFGAQFYLLLLLNKQRH
;
A
#
# COMPACT_ATOMS: atom_id res chain seq x y z
N MET A 1 -46.95 10.34 -9.26
CA MET A 1 -46.23 9.99 -8.01
C MET A 1 -44.95 9.17 -8.24
N SER A 2 -44.93 8.18 -9.14
CA SER A 2 -43.77 7.29 -9.40
C SER A 2 -42.50 8.00 -9.92
N THR A 3 -42.64 8.98 -10.82
CA THR A 3 -41.51 9.64 -11.51
C THR A 3 -40.65 10.53 -10.59
N TYR A 4 -41.27 11.24 -9.65
CA TYR A 4 -40.56 12.11 -8.70
C TYR A 4 -39.70 11.31 -7.72
N PHE A 5 -40.24 10.21 -7.18
CA PHE A 5 -39.52 9.36 -6.22
C PHE A 5 -38.31 8.67 -6.87
N LYS A 6 -38.44 8.25 -8.13
CA LYS A 6 -37.34 7.71 -8.94
C LYS A 6 -36.25 8.76 -9.20
N ALA A 7 -36.62 10.02 -9.46
CA ALA A 7 -35.66 11.10 -9.66
C ALA A 7 -34.86 11.44 -8.38
N VAL A 8 -35.52 11.48 -7.21
CA VAL A 8 -34.85 11.78 -5.93
C VAL A 8 -33.90 10.65 -5.52
N THR A 9 -34.29 9.39 -5.69
CA THR A 9 -33.45 8.22 -5.38
C THR A 9 -32.23 8.13 -6.30
N LEU A 10 -32.39 8.39 -7.60
CA LEU A 10 -31.26 8.45 -8.54
C LEU A 10 -30.29 9.59 -8.20
N ARG A 11 -30.80 10.77 -7.85
CA ARG A 11 -29.97 11.92 -7.41
C ARG A 11 -29.19 11.62 -6.13
N ASN A 12 -29.83 11.00 -5.13
CA ASN A 12 -29.12 10.64 -3.90
C ASN A 12 -28.03 9.60 -4.17
N LYS A 13 -28.30 8.63 -5.05
CA LYS A 13 -27.31 7.63 -5.47
C LYS A 13 -26.12 8.26 -6.21
N THR A 14 -26.35 9.24 -7.09
CA THR A 14 -25.25 9.93 -7.80
C THR A 14 -24.40 10.81 -6.86
N LEU A 15 -25.02 11.50 -5.89
CA LEU A 15 -24.29 12.28 -4.87
C LEU A 15 -23.43 11.39 -3.96
N LEU A 16 -23.96 10.24 -3.52
CA LEU A 16 -23.22 9.28 -2.68
C LEU A 16 -22.03 8.68 -3.44
N VAL A 17 -22.23 8.29 -4.71
CA VAL A 17 -21.16 7.76 -5.55
C VAL A 17 -20.07 8.80 -5.76
N ASN A 18 -20.41 10.06 -6.06
CA ASN A 18 -19.43 11.12 -6.30
C ASN A 18 -18.60 11.43 -5.03
N ARG A 19 -19.26 11.53 -3.86
CA ARG A 19 -18.56 11.72 -2.58
C ARG A 19 -17.63 10.55 -2.23
N SER A 20 -18.10 9.30 -2.46
CA SER A 20 -17.29 8.10 -2.21
C SER A 20 -16.05 8.04 -3.11
N LEU A 21 -16.16 8.51 -4.36
CA LEU A 21 -15.05 8.54 -5.31
C LEU A 21 -13.97 9.56 -4.90
N GLY A 22 -14.37 10.72 -4.38
CA GLY A 22 -13.44 11.71 -3.83
C GLY A 22 -12.61 11.14 -2.66
N ILE A 23 -13.28 10.46 -1.72
CA ILE A 23 -12.62 9.80 -0.57
C ILE A 23 -11.66 8.71 -1.06
N LEU A 24 -12.10 7.86 -1.99
CA LEU A 24 -11.28 6.80 -2.57
C LEU A 24 -10.02 7.35 -3.27
N LYS A 25 -10.15 8.42 -4.05
CA LYS A 25 -9.02 9.10 -4.68
C LYS A 25 -8.05 9.65 -3.64
N GLY A 26 -8.57 10.33 -2.61
CA GLY A 26 -7.76 10.86 -1.52
C GLY A 26 -6.97 9.78 -0.78
N LEU A 27 -7.61 8.66 -0.45
CA LEU A 27 -6.95 7.51 0.19
C LEU A 27 -5.92 6.84 -0.72
N ALA A 28 -6.20 6.71 -2.01
CA ALA A 28 -5.24 6.16 -2.97
C ALA A 28 -3.99 7.05 -3.11
N ILE A 29 -4.17 8.38 -3.16
CA ILE A 29 -3.04 9.33 -3.16
C ILE A 29 -2.27 9.23 -1.85
N ALA A 30 -2.95 9.21 -0.71
CA ALA A 30 -2.32 9.06 0.60
C ALA A 30 -1.51 7.75 0.70
N SER A 31 -2.02 6.66 0.12
CA SER A 31 -1.33 5.37 0.08
C SER A 31 -0.04 5.43 -0.71
N ILE A 32 -0.05 6.11 -1.86
CA ILE A 32 1.14 6.29 -2.70
C ILE A 32 2.16 7.18 -1.98
N LEU A 33 1.73 8.28 -1.37
CA LEU A 33 2.63 9.15 -0.60
C LEU A 33 3.27 8.41 0.58
N LEU A 34 2.47 7.63 1.32
CA LEU A 34 2.97 6.80 2.41
C LEU A 34 3.99 5.76 1.91
N MET A 35 3.74 5.17 0.75
CA MET A 35 4.70 4.27 0.09
C MET A 35 5.99 4.98 -0.31
N LEU A 36 5.94 6.21 -0.82
CA LEU A 36 7.16 6.98 -1.12
C LEU A 36 7.96 7.27 0.15
N THR A 37 7.28 7.65 1.24
CA THR A 37 7.93 7.80 2.56
C THR A 37 8.54 6.48 3.04
N GLN A 38 7.85 5.36 2.87
CA GLN A 38 8.40 4.02 3.19
C GLN A 38 9.68 3.72 2.42
N VAL A 39 9.74 4.07 1.13
CA VAL A 39 10.93 3.86 0.29
C VAL A 39 12.09 4.71 0.78
N ILE A 40 11.87 6.00 1.10
CA ILE A 40 12.90 6.91 1.61
C ILE A 40 13.43 6.43 2.97
N VAL A 41 12.54 6.05 3.90
CA VAL A 41 13.00 5.53 5.20
C VAL A 41 13.66 4.16 5.03
N GLY A 42 13.15 3.33 4.11
CA GLY A 42 13.70 2.02 3.80
C GLY A 42 15.09 2.07 3.16
N THR A 43 15.42 3.12 2.40
CA THR A 43 16.79 3.30 1.88
C THR A 43 17.76 3.59 3.02
N GLY A 44 17.37 4.39 4.01
CA GLY A 44 18.19 4.60 5.23
C GLY A 44 18.47 3.31 5.98
N VAL A 45 17.45 2.46 6.17
CA VAL A 45 17.65 1.12 6.78
C VAL A 45 18.64 0.28 5.97
N ARG A 46 18.59 0.33 4.63
CA ARG A 46 19.53 -0.41 3.77
C ARG A 46 20.94 0.14 3.84
N GLU A 47 21.11 1.46 3.88
CA GLU A 47 22.41 2.11 4.04
C GLU A 47 23.08 1.66 5.35
N GLU A 48 22.33 1.61 6.46
CA GLU A 48 22.84 1.09 7.73
C GLU A 48 23.20 -0.40 7.64
N VAL A 49 22.40 -1.23 6.96
CA VAL A 49 22.74 -2.65 6.72
C VAL A 49 24.04 -2.80 5.93
N ASP A 50 24.23 -1.97 4.91
CA ASP A 50 25.42 -2.01 4.06
C ASP A 50 26.67 -1.59 4.85
N LEU A 51 26.57 -0.58 5.73
CA LEU A 51 27.63 -0.19 6.66
C LEU A 51 27.98 -1.32 7.64
N LEU A 52 26.96 -1.94 8.24
CA LEU A 52 27.15 -3.03 9.21
C LEU A 52 27.72 -4.30 8.57
N THR A 53 27.44 -4.55 7.30
CA THR A 53 27.98 -5.72 6.57
C THR A 53 29.51 -5.67 6.45
N GLY A 54 30.11 -4.48 6.45
CA GLY A 54 31.57 -4.29 6.50
C GLY A 54 32.18 -4.26 7.90
N SER A 55 31.37 -4.40 8.95
CA SER A 55 31.80 -4.30 10.36
C SER A 55 32.07 -5.68 10.99
N THR A 56 32.50 -5.69 12.26
CA THR A 56 32.67 -6.91 13.06
C THR A 56 31.39 -7.38 13.75
N ILE A 57 30.27 -6.68 13.57
CA ILE A 57 28.99 -6.97 14.21
C ILE A 57 28.34 -8.20 13.56
N ALA A 58 27.78 -9.10 14.37
CA ALA A 58 27.07 -10.26 13.87
C ALA A 58 25.76 -9.83 13.17
N ARG A 59 25.42 -10.47 12.03
CA ARG A 59 24.20 -10.16 11.28
C ARG A 59 22.91 -10.30 12.08
N THR A 60 22.91 -11.14 13.12
CA THR A 60 21.79 -11.31 14.05
C THR A 60 21.47 -10.04 14.82
N ASP A 61 22.46 -9.17 15.00
CA ASP A 61 22.37 -7.99 15.85
C ASP A 61 22.08 -6.73 15.02
N PHE A 62 22.08 -6.82 13.68
CA PHE A 62 21.89 -5.68 12.79
C PHE A 62 20.61 -4.91 13.09
N ILE A 63 19.49 -5.61 13.27
CA ILE A 63 18.20 -4.97 13.56
C ILE A 63 18.25 -4.20 14.88
N THR A 64 18.90 -4.76 15.91
CA THR A 64 19.06 -4.08 17.19
C THR A 64 20.00 -2.88 17.10
N THR A 65 21.03 -2.95 16.26
CA THR A 65 21.99 -1.86 16.05
C THR A 65 21.36 -0.71 15.25
N ILE A 66 20.59 -0.99 14.20
CA ILE A 66 19.91 0.02 13.38
C ILE A 66 18.87 0.79 14.21
N GLY A 67 18.19 0.10 15.13
CA GLY A 67 17.32 0.73 16.12
C GLY A 67 16.18 1.56 15.52
N GLN A 68 16.23 2.88 15.73
CA GLN A 68 15.11 3.79 15.47
C GLN A 68 14.67 3.86 13.99
N GLN A 69 15.61 3.81 13.04
CA GLN A 69 15.25 3.87 11.62
C GLN A 69 14.44 2.64 11.20
N PHE A 70 14.83 1.46 11.68
CA PHE A 70 14.09 0.21 11.43
C PHE A 70 12.70 0.26 12.07
N GLU A 71 12.60 0.76 13.30
CA GLU A 71 11.32 0.91 14.00
C GLU A 71 10.37 1.85 13.26
N LEU A 72 10.85 3.00 12.78
CA LEU A 72 10.06 3.92 11.97
C LEU A 72 9.59 3.25 10.66
N HIS A 73 10.49 2.55 9.97
CA HIS A 73 10.14 1.81 8.76
C HIS A 73 9.03 0.78 9.02
N ARG A 74 9.12 0.05 10.13
CA ARG A 74 8.13 -0.95 10.54
C ARG A 74 6.76 -0.34 10.85
N TRP A 75 6.71 0.78 11.56
CA TRP A 75 5.46 1.48 11.84
C TRP A 75 4.77 1.97 10.56
N LEU A 76 5.54 2.54 9.64
CA LEU A 76 5.01 2.95 8.35
C LEU A 76 4.44 1.76 7.55
N ALA A 77 5.01 0.55 7.71
CA ALA A 77 4.52 -0.65 7.03
C ALA A 77 3.15 -1.08 7.58
N TYR A 78 2.94 -0.97 8.89
CA TYR A 78 1.62 -1.21 9.50
C TYR A 78 0.59 -0.17 9.05
N CYS A 79 0.95 1.11 9.00
CA CYS A 79 0.08 2.16 8.47
C CYS A 79 -0.29 1.88 7.01
N SER A 80 0.67 1.46 6.18
CA SER A 80 0.45 1.11 4.77
C SER A 80 -0.51 -0.08 4.64
N LEU A 81 -0.32 -1.13 5.43
CA LEU A 81 -1.20 -2.30 5.45
C LEU A 81 -2.65 -1.91 5.80
N ILE A 82 -2.85 -1.14 6.88
CA ILE A 82 -4.18 -0.67 7.31
C ILE A 82 -4.82 0.16 6.20
N LEU A 83 -4.08 1.11 5.63
CA LEU A 83 -4.60 2.00 4.59
C LEU A 83 -5.01 1.23 3.32
N VAL A 84 -4.22 0.24 2.90
CA VAL A 84 -4.56 -0.62 1.76
C VAL A 84 -5.78 -1.50 2.05
N ILE A 85 -5.91 -2.04 3.27
CA ILE A 85 -7.09 -2.80 3.69
C ILE A 85 -8.34 -1.91 3.62
N VAL A 86 -8.29 -0.70 4.19
CA VAL A 86 -9.40 0.26 4.15
C VAL A 86 -9.74 0.59 2.70
N LEU A 87 -8.75 0.92 1.87
CA LEU A 87 -8.96 1.22 0.45
C LEU A 87 -9.63 0.06 -0.29
N PHE A 88 -9.20 -1.18 -0.05
CA PHE A 88 -9.81 -2.38 -0.63
C PHE A 88 -11.28 -2.51 -0.24
N PHE A 89 -11.63 -2.34 1.04
CA PHE A 89 -13.03 -2.45 1.48
C PHE A 89 -13.91 -1.38 0.84
N LEU A 90 -13.44 -0.14 0.75
CA LEU A 90 -14.20 0.92 0.10
C LEU A 90 -14.38 0.65 -1.40
N VAL A 91 -13.32 0.18 -2.10
CA VAL A 91 -13.43 -0.22 -3.51
C VAL A 91 -14.41 -1.38 -3.69
N ARG A 92 -14.36 -2.38 -2.80
CA ARG A 92 -15.29 -3.52 -2.80
C ARG A 92 -16.75 -3.07 -2.65
N THR A 93 -17.03 -2.05 -1.85
CA THR A 93 -18.39 -1.52 -1.70
C THR A 93 -18.84 -0.61 -2.85
N SER A 94 -17.89 0.03 -3.55
CA SER A 94 -18.20 1.02 -4.60
C SER A 94 -18.17 0.47 -6.03
N PHE A 95 -17.51 -0.67 -6.27
CA PHE A 95 -17.33 -1.25 -7.60
C PHE A 95 -17.69 -2.73 -7.66
N ASN A 96 -18.17 -3.18 -8.82
CA ASN A 96 -18.46 -4.60 -9.06
C ASN A 96 -17.15 -5.44 -9.06
N THR A 97 -17.22 -6.70 -8.66
CA THR A 97 -16.08 -7.63 -8.59
C THR A 97 -15.41 -7.87 -9.94
N GLY A 98 -16.16 -7.74 -11.04
CA GLY A 98 -15.61 -7.82 -12.40
C GLY A 98 -14.82 -6.57 -12.85
N SER A 99 -14.92 -5.45 -12.12
CA SER A 99 -14.28 -4.19 -12.50
C SER A 99 -12.76 -4.23 -12.37
N LYS A 100 -12.06 -3.41 -13.18
CA LYS A 100 -10.60 -3.27 -13.06
C LYS A 100 -10.22 -2.67 -11.70
N GLN A 101 -11.03 -1.75 -11.16
CA GLN A 101 -10.80 -1.14 -9.85
C GLN A 101 -10.75 -2.21 -8.75
N TYR A 102 -11.74 -3.11 -8.71
CA TYR A 102 -11.76 -4.20 -7.75
C TYR A 102 -10.54 -5.11 -7.89
N LYS A 103 -10.21 -5.52 -9.12
CA LYS A 103 -9.07 -6.41 -9.39
C LYS A 103 -7.75 -5.79 -8.92
N PHE A 104 -7.48 -4.52 -9.22
CA PHE A 104 -6.25 -3.86 -8.81
C PHE A 104 -6.21 -3.54 -7.31
N ALA A 105 -7.35 -3.28 -6.67
CA ALA A 105 -7.42 -3.18 -5.21
C ALA A 105 -7.12 -4.53 -4.53
N LEU A 106 -7.62 -5.65 -5.08
CA LEU A 106 -7.30 -6.99 -4.59
C LEU A 106 -5.83 -7.34 -4.79
N ILE A 107 -5.26 -7.03 -5.96
CA ILE A 107 -3.82 -7.22 -6.23
C ILE A 107 -2.99 -6.42 -5.23
N ALA A 108 -3.32 -5.14 -4.99
CA ALA A 108 -2.63 -4.32 -4.01
C ALA A 108 -2.73 -4.90 -2.59
N LEU A 109 -3.90 -5.44 -2.20
CA LEU A 109 -4.09 -6.10 -0.90
C LEU A 109 -3.20 -7.34 -0.74
N ILE A 110 -3.09 -8.17 -1.79
CA ILE A 110 -2.22 -9.35 -1.76
C ILE A 110 -0.75 -8.92 -1.70
N LEU A 111 -0.35 -7.97 -2.54
CA LEU A 111 1.03 -7.49 -2.62
C LEU A 111 1.49 -6.83 -1.31
N VAL A 112 0.65 -6.04 -0.62
CA VAL A 112 1.03 -5.46 0.68
C VAL A 112 1.21 -6.54 1.74
N GLY A 113 0.44 -7.64 1.68
CA GLY A 113 0.65 -8.81 2.53
C GLY A 113 1.99 -9.48 2.28
N ILE A 114 2.33 -9.72 1.01
CA ILE A 114 3.64 -10.28 0.62
C ILE A 114 4.78 -9.32 1.01
N GLN A 115 4.58 -8.01 0.88
CA GLN A 115 5.55 -7.00 1.28
C GLN A 115 5.83 -7.04 2.78
N MET A 116 4.78 -7.16 3.60
CA MET A 116 4.92 -7.30 5.05
C MET A 116 5.66 -8.59 5.41
N LEU A 117 5.29 -9.73 4.80
CA LEU A 117 5.95 -11.02 5.05
C LEU A 117 7.43 -10.99 4.66
N SER A 118 7.78 -10.42 3.50
CA SER A 118 9.19 -10.29 3.10
C SER A 118 9.98 -9.37 4.05
N GLY A 119 9.37 -8.30 4.55
CA GLY A 119 9.98 -7.45 5.58
C GLY A 119 10.22 -8.19 6.91
N ILE A 120 9.28 -9.04 7.33
CA ILE A 120 9.43 -9.89 8.52
C ILE A 120 10.56 -10.91 8.31
N ILE A 121 10.66 -11.51 7.12
CA ILE A 121 11.74 -12.44 6.79
C ILE A 121 13.09 -11.73 6.90
N LEU A 122 13.22 -10.52 6.35
CA LEU A 122 14.44 -9.72 6.48
C LEU A 122 14.84 -9.50 7.94
N ALA A 123 13.87 -9.11 8.78
CA ALA A 123 14.10 -8.83 10.18
C ALA A 123 14.44 -10.08 11.03
N ARG A 124 13.97 -11.27 10.64
CA ARG A 124 14.11 -12.50 11.45
C ARG A 124 15.22 -13.43 10.98
N PHE A 125 15.63 -13.35 9.71
CA PHE A 125 16.58 -14.30 9.10
C PHE A 125 17.92 -13.66 8.73
N ALA A 126 18.39 -12.69 9.53
CA ALA A 126 19.70 -12.05 9.34
C ALA A 126 19.87 -11.41 7.95
N ILE A 127 18.79 -10.81 7.43
CA ILE A 127 18.76 -10.01 6.20
C ILE A 127 19.38 -10.75 5.00
N PRO A 128 18.80 -11.88 4.54
CA PRO A 128 19.38 -12.65 3.46
C PRO A 128 19.24 -11.89 2.13
N ALA A 129 20.28 -11.94 1.29
CA ALA A 129 20.37 -11.09 0.09
C ALA A 129 19.17 -11.26 -0.87
N PHE A 130 18.72 -12.49 -1.10
CA PHE A 130 17.56 -12.77 -1.96
C PHE A 130 16.26 -12.13 -1.45
N ALA A 131 16.08 -12.04 -0.12
CA ALA A 131 14.90 -11.43 0.47
C ALA A 131 14.91 -9.91 0.28
N GLN A 132 16.10 -9.28 0.25
CA GLN A 132 16.19 -7.84 -0.01
C GLN A 132 15.73 -7.52 -1.43
N THR A 133 16.22 -8.28 -2.41
CA THR A 133 15.79 -8.14 -3.81
C THR A 133 14.30 -8.41 -3.96
N THR A 134 13.80 -9.47 -3.32
CA THR A 134 12.37 -9.81 -3.37
C THR A 134 11.51 -8.69 -2.78
N HIS A 135 11.91 -8.13 -1.63
CA HIS A 135 11.20 -7.05 -0.97
C HIS A 135 11.13 -5.79 -1.85
N LEU A 136 12.20 -5.46 -2.59
CA LEU A 136 12.19 -4.35 -3.53
C LEU A 136 11.25 -4.59 -4.71
N VAL A 137 11.32 -5.78 -5.33
CA VAL A 137 10.48 -6.14 -6.49
C VAL A 137 9.00 -6.09 -6.10
N VAL A 138 8.63 -6.66 -4.96
CA VAL A 138 7.25 -6.64 -4.47
C VAL A 138 6.81 -5.21 -4.15
N ALA A 139 7.68 -4.36 -3.58
CA ALA A 139 7.38 -2.94 -3.37
C ALA A 139 7.07 -2.23 -4.70
N THR A 140 7.87 -2.46 -5.74
CA THR A 140 7.66 -1.85 -7.07
C THR A 140 6.34 -2.32 -7.69
N LEU A 141 6.01 -3.61 -7.58
CA LEU A 141 4.73 -4.14 -8.05
C LEU A 141 3.54 -3.54 -7.28
N LEU A 142 3.67 -3.41 -5.95
CA LEU A 142 2.65 -2.80 -5.10
C LEU A 142 2.42 -1.33 -5.49
N PHE A 143 3.49 -0.57 -5.66
CA PHE A 143 3.42 0.81 -6.13
C PHE A 143 2.69 0.90 -7.47
N GLY A 144 3.07 0.07 -8.44
CA GLY A 144 2.44 0.04 -9.76
C GLY A 144 0.95 -0.28 -9.68
N ALA A 145 0.55 -1.24 -8.83
CA ALA A 145 -0.85 -1.59 -8.62
C ALA A 145 -1.66 -0.44 -7.99
N GLN A 146 -1.11 0.23 -6.97
CA GLN A 146 -1.74 1.39 -6.32
C GLN A 146 -1.85 2.59 -7.27
N PHE A 147 -0.80 2.87 -8.04
CA PHE A 147 -0.79 3.94 -9.03
C PHE A 147 -1.82 3.68 -10.13
N TYR A 148 -1.88 2.46 -10.67
CA TYR A 148 -2.87 2.12 -11.67
C TYR A 148 -4.30 2.17 -11.12
N LEU A 149 -4.52 1.75 -9.87
CA LEU A 149 -5.79 1.91 -9.18
C LEU A 149 -6.19 3.39 -9.09
N LEU A 150 -5.27 4.29 -8.74
CA LEU A 150 -5.51 5.74 -8.73
C LEU A 150 -5.96 6.24 -10.12
N LEU A 151 -5.29 5.82 -11.20
CA LEU A 151 -5.70 6.19 -12.57
C LEU A 151 -7.11 5.71 -12.91
N LEU A 152 -7.46 4.48 -12.51
CA LEU A 152 -8.80 3.92 -12.71
C LEU A 152 -9.88 4.63 -11.88
N LEU A 153 -9.53 5.16 -10.71
CA LEU A 153 -10.42 6.00 -9.91
C LEU A 153 -10.55 7.40 -10.52
N ASN A 154 -9.52 7.88 -11.23
CA ASN A 154 -9.53 9.19 -11.87
C ASN A 154 -10.28 9.25 -13.20
N LYS A 155 -10.30 8.16 -13.96
CA LYS A 155 -11.00 8.10 -15.24
C LYS A 155 -12.50 8.34 -15.03
N GLN A 156 -13.00 9.46 -15.53
CA GLN A 156 -14.44 9.75 -15.52
C GLN A 156 -15.16 8.68 -16.36
N ARG A 157 -16.24 8.12 -15.80
CA ARG A 157 -17.21 7.33 -16.58
C ARG A 157 -17.84 8.29 -17.59
N HIS A 158 -17.33 8.31 -18.81
CA HIS A 158 -18.12 8.70 -19.98
C HIS A 158 -19.18 7.63 -20.21
#